data_AF-A0A8S3R5L6-F1
#
_entry.id   AF-A0A8S3R5L6-F1
#
_cell.length_a   1.000
_cell.length_b   1.000
_cell.length_c   1.000
_cell.angle_alpha   90.00
_cell.angle_beta   90.00
_cell.angle_gamma   90.00
#
_symmetry.space_group_name_H-M   'P 1'
#
loop_
_entity.id
_entity.type
_entity.pdbx_description
1 polymer ?
#
loop_
_entity_poly.entity_id
_entity_poly.type
_entity_poly.pdbx_seq_one_letter_code
_entity_poly.pdbx_strand_id
1 'polypeptide(L)'
;MGRTRKTRNRSLSPAPSVSVVRTPISSTPHERRDLPEVKSQVTPSKFFGDVGEDFESWIKIFDRISRANRWSDGRKGEMLPAYLRGRAADYFEDLDSEIQNDFDTAVQKLKQRFCPKELERMYYSELFQRKQISGESVEDYGNAILKLARRAHGGVSLDEHDRLAMEHFLQGLHPSFRRFVMMSDPQSFEQAFRIAKREECNERLTRIEEVSTACAVNAVSADASVIQKLEDVTKKLDMLERKMNSASVQSYPGQGSTTQFAPGNPRGSGLRTEDGKPICHYCHKIGHIARYCPAKQGIQQQQRGGGRTGLN
;
A
#
# COMPACT_ATOMS: atom_id res chain seq x y z
N MET A 1 -31.25 51.14 44.19
CA MET A 1 -31.45 51.24 45.66
C MET A 1 -32.25 50.03 46.13
N GLY A 2 -31.75 49.23 47.06
CA GLY A 2 -32.45 48.01 47.55
C GLY A 2 -31.92 47.61 48.93
N ARG A 3 -32.82 47.44 49.91
CA ARG A 3 -32.47 47.42 51.35
C ARG A 3 -31.91 46.08 51.81
N THR A 4 -30.72 46.09 52.41
CA THR A 4 -30.17 44.98 53.21
C THR A 4 -30.95 44.78 54.51
N ARG A 5 -31.45 43.57 54.79
CA ARG A 5 -32.03 43.22 56.10
C ARG A 5 -30.94 42.82 57.10
N LYS A 6 -30.73 43.65 58.12
CA LYS A 6 -30.06 43.26 59.36
C LYS A 6 -30.98 42.35 60.19
N THR A 7 -30.49 41.19 60.61
CA THR A 7 -31.02 40.49 61.79
C THR A 7 -29.96 40.54 62.89
N ARG A 8 -30.37 40.99 64.09
CA ARG A 8 -29.57 40.92 65.30
C ARG A 8 -29.67 39.50 65.87
N ASN A 9 -28.63 39.02 66.55
CA ASN A 9 -28.87 38.30 67.79
C ASN A 9 -27.79 38.50 68.85
N ARG A 10 -28.19 38.29 70.11
CA ARG A 10 -27.50 38.63 71.38
C ARG A 10 -28.06 37.64 72.44
N SER A 11 -27.41 37.26 73.53
CA SER A 11 -26.20 37.78 74.21
C SER A 11 -25.58 36.65 75.06
N LEU A 12 -24.37 36.87 75.65
CA LEU A 12 -23.85 36.18 76.87
C LEU A 12 -23.39 34.70 76.66
N SER A 13 -22.37 34.16 77.32
CA SER A 13 -21.29 34.69 78.19
C SER A 13 -20.10 33.68 78.21
N PRO A 14 -18.88 34.07 78.64
CA PRO A 14 -17.67 33.25 78.50
C PRO A 14 -17.35 32.32 79.69
N ALA A 15 -16.55 31.28 79.44
CA ALA A 15 -15.91 30.41 80.44
C ALA A 15 -14.46 30.08 79.98
N PRO A 16 -13.54 29.68 80.89
CA PRO A 16 -12.16 30.19 80.83
C PRO A 16 -11.15 29.39 80.00
N SER A 17 -10.05 30.08 79.70
CA SER A 17 -8.88 29.64 78.93
C SER A 17 -8.11 28.49 79.60
N VAL A 18 -7.78 27.46 78.82
CA VAL A 18 -6.75 26.46 79.19
C VAL A 18 -5.58 26.60 78.22
N SER A 19 -4.45 27.09 78.73
CA SER A 19 -3.24 27.36 77.95
C SER A 19 -2.49 26.06 77.63
N VAL A 20 -2.82 25.40 76.52
CA VAL A 20 -2.04 24.26 76.02
C VAL A 20 -0.76 24.77 75.35
N VAL A 21 0.34 24.76 76.10
CA VAL A 21 1.69 24.99 75.58
C VAL A 21 2.04 23.87 74.61
N ARG A 22 1.94 24.13 73.31
CA ARG A 22 2.46 23.25 72.27
C ARG A 22 3.91 23.62 71.99
N THR A 23 4.83 22.75 72.39
CA THR A 23 6.25 22.88 72.05
C THR A 23 6.44 22.79 70.53
N PRO A 24 7.25 23.66 69.90
CA PRO A 24 7.53 23.57 68.47
C PRO A 24 8.40 22.34 68.20
N ILE A 25 7.95 21.50 67.27
CA ILE A 25 8.74 20.37 66.77
C ILE A 25 9.90 20.93 65.96
N SER A 26 11.13 20.68 66.41
CA SER A 26 12.34 21.10 65.70
C SER A 26 12.47 20.32 64.38
N SER A 27 12.04 20.93 63.29
CA SER A 27 12.25 20.42 61.93
C SER A 27 13.66 20.77 61.47
N THR A 28 14.60 19.86 61.71
CA THR A 28 15.95 19.92 61.13
C THR A 28 15.87 20.03 59.60
N PRO A 29 16.57 20.97 58.94
CA PRO A 29 16.58 21.04 57.49
C PRO A 29 17.17 19.76 56.91
N HIS A 30 16.35 18.96 56.23
CA HIS A 30 16.86 17.80 55.53
C HIS A 30 17.57 18.30 54.26
N GLU A 31 18.88 18.40 54.37
CA GLU A 31 19.78 18.80 53.29
C GLU A 31 19.54 17.89 52.07
N ARG A 32 18.90 18.44 51.03
CA ARG A 32 18.73 17.72 49.77
C ARG A 32 20.12 17.64 49.14
N ARG A 33 20.73 16.46 49.17
CA ARG A 33 21.89 16.17 48.33
C ARG A 33 21.40 16.19 46.89
N ASP A 34 21.71 17.26 46.18
CA ASP A 34 21.56 17.31 44.74
C ASP A 34 22.43 16.22 44.14
N LEU A 35 21.79 15.14 43.69
CA LEU A 35 22.44 14.12 42.87
C LEU A 35 22.95 14.82 41.61
N PRO A 36 24.22 14.63 41.21
CA PRO A 36 24.75 15.29 40.03
C PRO A 36 23.91 14.89 38.82
N GLU A 37 23.25 15.88 38.22
CA GLU A 37 22.44 15.70 37.03
C GLU A 37 23.33 15.12 35.92
N VAL A 38 23.16 13.83 35.62
CA VAL A 38 23.92 13.12 34.58
C VAL A 38 23.46 13.64 33.22
N LYS A 39 24.04 14.77 32.82
CA LYS A 39 23.84 15.37 31.49
C LYS A 39 24.39 14.39 30.46
N SER A 40 23.48 13.63 29.85
CA SER A 40 23.77 12.69 28.78
C SER A 40 24.37 13.45 27.60
N GLN A 41 25.70 13.40 27.50
CA GLN A 41 26.41 14.05 26.39
C GLN A 41 26.06 13.35 25.08
N VAL A 42 25.74 14.14 24.07
CA VAL A 42 25.49 13.61 22.72
C VAL A 42 26.84 13.17 22.16
N THR A 43 26.90 12.00 21.53
CA THR A 43 28.16 11.47 20.97
C THR A 43 28.17 11.57 19.45
N PRO A 44 29.26 12.05 18.81
CA PRO A 44 29.44 11.94 17.37
C PRO A 44 29.42 10.48 16.90
N SER A 45 29.01 10.27 15.65
CA SER A 45 29.25 8.99 14.96
C SER A 45 30.75 8.76 14.81
N LYS A 46 31.17 7.51 14.66
CA LYS A 46 32.56 7.20 14.27
C LYS A 46 32.77 7.55 12.79
N PHE A 47 34.02 7.81 12.42
CA PHE A 47 34.48 7.98 11.05
C PHE A 47 35.58 6.96 10.78
N PHE A 48 35.37 6.10 9.78
CA PHE A 48 36.28 5.00 9.43
C PHE A 48 37.28 5.40 8.35
N GLY A 49 37.00 6.48 7.62
CA GLY A 49 37.78 6.91 6.47
C GLY A 49 37.54 6.04 5.25
N ASP A 50 36.37 5.40 5.14
CA ASP A 50 36.02 4.45 4.07
C ASP A 50 35.55 5.14 2.77
N VAL A 51 35.59 4.41 1.66
CA VAL A 51 35.19 4.94 0.34
C VAL A 51 33.68 5.18 0.33
N GLY A 52 33.27 6.45 0.28
CA GLY A 52 31.87 6.89 0.31
C GLY A 52 31.47 7.64 1.58
N GLU A 53 32.27 7.51 2.65
CA GLU A 53 32.18 8.41 3.82
C GLU A 53 32.55 9.86 3.43
N ASP A 54 32.05 10.80 4.22
CA ASP A 54 32.08 12.22 3.92
C ASP A 54 32.69 12.97 5.10
N PHE A 55 34.00 13.16 5.07
CA PHE A 55 34.71 13.78 6.18
C PHE A 55 34.24 15.22 6.44
N GLU A 56 33.91 15.98 5.39
CA GLU A 56 33.33 17.33 5.51
C GLU A 56 31.99 17.33 6.27
N SER A 57 31.09 16.41 5.92
CA SER A 57 29.81 16.28 6.62
C SER A 57 29.98 15.75 8.04
N TRP A 58 30.90 14.81 8.25
CA TRP A 58 31.21 14.26 9.56
C TRP A 58 31.81 15.30 10.51
N ILE A 59 32.81 16.08 10.09
CA ILE A 59 33.44 17.09 10.95
C ILE A 59 32.48 18.23 11.32
N LYS A 60 31.53 18.59 10.42
CA LYS A 60 30.43 19.52 10.72
C LYS A 60 29.47 18.96 11.80
N ILE A 61 29.23 17.65 11.80
CA ILE A 61 28.44 16.97 12.85
C ILE A 61 29.23 16.93 14.17
N PHE A 62 30.52 16.58 14.13
CA PHE A 62 31.41 16.59 15.29
C PHE A 62 31.46 17.98 15.94
N ASP A 63 31.69 19.04 15.17
CA ASP A 63 31.74 20.40 15.72
C ASP A 63 30.39 20.83 16.34
N ARG A 64 29.27 20.54 15.68
CA ARG A 64 27.92 20.83 16.22
C ARG A 64 27.70 20.11 17.56
N ILE A 65 28.16 18.87 17.70
CA ILE A 65 28.05 18.11 18.95
C ILE A 65 29.05 18.63 20.00
N SER A 66 30.26 19.03 19.60
CA SER A 66 31.23 19.66 20.51
C SER A 66 30.66 20.94 21.15
N ARG A 67 29.95 21.76 20.36
CA ARG A 67 29.22 22.94 20.83
C ARG A 67 28.06 22.59 21.76
N ALA A 68 27.26 21.56 21.43
CA ALA A 68 26.18 21.08 22.30
C ALA A 68 26.69 20.58 23.67
N ASN A 69 27.81 19.86 23.67
CA ASN A 69 28.48 19.36 24.87
C ASN A 69 29.38 20.40 25.57
N ARG A 70 29.53 21.60 24.99
CA ARG A 70 30.41 22.68 25.49
C ARG A 70 31.88 22.26 25.64
N TRP A 71 32.41 21.48 24.71
CA TRP A 71 33.83 21.13 24.67
C TRP A 71 34.67 22.37 24.33
N SER A 72 35.73 22.62 25.11
CA SER A 72 36.81 23.55 24.75
C SER A 72 37.63 23.00 23.58
N ASP A 73 38.41 23.83 22.89
CA ASP A 73 39.17 23.38 21.72
C ASP A 73 40.24 22.32 22.07
N GLY A 74 40.90 22.44 23.24
CA GLY A 74 41.74 21.36 23.77
C GLY A 74 40.96 20.06 24.00
N ARG A 75 39.72 20.13 24.50
CA ARG A 75 38.85 18.95 24.62
C ARG A 75 38.39 18.42 23.27
N LYS A 76 38.25 19.25 22.23
CA LYS A 76 38.01 18.77 20.85
C LYS A 76 39.21 17.96 20.36
N GLY A 77 40.43 18.42 20.60
CA GLY A 77 41.68 17.69 20.32
C GLY A 77 41.70 16.33 20.99
N GLU A 78 41.51 16.27 22.31
CA GLU A 78 41.42 15.01 23.08
C GLU A 78 40.33 14.05 22.58
N MET A 79 39.16 14.58 22.20
CA MET A 79 38.02 13.75 21.79
C MET A 79 38.10 13.32 20.32
N LEU A 80 38.79 14.05 19.45
CA LEU A 80 38.90 13.75 18.01
C LEU A 80 39.33 12.30 17.71
N PRO A 81 40.50 11.81 18.18
CA PRO A 81 40.93 10.43 17.92
C PRO A 81 39.97 9.39 18.50
N ALA A 82 39.28 9.70 19.60
CA ALA A 82 38.30 8.79 20.18
C ALA A 82 37.11 8.47 19.24
N TYR A 83 36.87 9.28 18.19
CA TYR A 83 35.85 9.03 17.15
C TYR A 83 36.40 8.58 15.78
N LEU A 84 37.71 8.57 15.56
CA LEU A 84 38.32 8.00 14.36
C LEU A 84 38.44 6.47 14.49
N ARG A 85 38.26 5.73 13.40
CA ARG A 85 38.38 4.26 13.33
C ARG A 85 39.01 3.86 11.99
N GLY A 86 39.46 2.62 11.88
CA GLY A 86 40.05 2.07 10.65
C GLY A 86 41.09 3.01 10.04
N ARG A 87 41.02 3.20 8.73
CA ARG A 87 41.98 4.01 7.95
C ARG A 87 42.16 5.43 8.48
N ALA A 88 41.12 6.01 9.10
CA ALA A 88 41.17 7.34 9.68
C ALA A 88 41.87 7.39 11.06
N ALA A 89 41.81 6.30 11.83
CA ALA A 89 42.60 6.16 13.05
C ALA A 89 44.07 5.89 12.71
N ASP A 90 44.33 4.90 11.83
CA ASP A 90 45.68 4.53 11.39
C ASP A 90 46.45 5.78 10.89
N TYR A 91 45.84 6.56 9.99
CA TYR A 91 46.44 7.79 9.47
C TYR A 91 46.60 8.91 10.51
N PHE A 92 45.80 8.94 11.57
CA PHE A 92 45.96 9.92 12.66
C PHE A 92 47.12 9.52 13.58
N GLU A 93 47.27 8.24 13.88
CA GLU A 93 48.36 7.69 14.69
C GLU A 93 49.73 7.88 13.99
N ASP A 94 49.76 7.86 12.65
CA ASP A 94 50.93 8.17 11.81
C ASP A 94 51.34 9.67 11.82
N LEU A 95 50.55 10.59 12.38
CA LEU A 95 50.88 12.02 12.43
C LEU A 95 51.83 12.37 13.58
N ASP A 96 52.66 13.39 13.40
CA ASP A 96 53.53 13.92 14.46
C ASP A 96 52.73 14.34 15.70
N SER A 97 53.29 14.13 16.91
CA SER A 97 52.61 14.47 18.17
C SER A 97 52.22 15.94 18.28
N GLU A 98 52.96 16.85 17.66
CA GLU A 98 52.60 18.28 17.59
C GLU A 98 51.30 18.50 16.82
N ILE A 99 51.11 17.75 15.72
CA ILE A 99 49.89 17.78 14.90
C ILE A 99 48.73 17.11 15.64
N GLN A 100 48.95 15.98 16.32
CA GLN A 100 47.88 15.27 17.05
C GLN A 100 47.28 16.10 18.21
N ASN A 101 48.10 16.92 18.87
CA ASN A 101 47.65 17.82 19.94
C ASN A 101 46.97 19.11 19.39
N ASP A 102 47.33 19.49 18.16
CA ASP A 102 46.71 20.45 17.25
C ASP A 102 45.29 20.14 16.74
N PHE A 103 44.16 20.54 17.37
CA PHE A 103 42.84 20.20 16.79
C PHE A 103 42.66 20.71 15.35
N ASP A 104 43.01 21.97 15.09
CA ASP A 104 42.81 22.56 13.76
C ASP A 104 43.80 21.98 12.74
N THR A 105 45.07 21.78 13.12
CA THR A 105 46.08 21.18 12.24
C THR A 105 45.78 19.70 11.95
N ALA A 106 45.33 18.92 12.95
CA ALA A 106 44.88 17.54 12.75
C ALA A 106 43.68 17.47 11.81
N VAL A 107 42.66 18.31 11.99
CA VAL A 107 41.50 18.37 11.10
C VAL A 107 41.90 18.76 9.68
N GLN A 108 42.86 19.68 9.50
CA GLN A 108 43.40 20.01 8.18
C GLN A 108 44.11 18.81 7.53
N LYS A 109 44.94 18.06 8.27
CA LYS A 109 45.63 16.86 7.76
C LYS A 109 44.67 15.72 7.42
N LEU A 110 43.62 15.52 8.23
CA LEU A 110 42.53 14.59 7.93
C LEU A 110 41.76 15.03 6.68
N LYS A 111 41.45 16.33 6.55
CA LYS A 111 40.77 16.87 5.36
C LYS A 111 41.60 16.67 4.08
N GLN A 112 42.91 16.91 4.13
CA GLN A 112 43.81 16.67 2.99
C GLN A 112 43.83 15.20 2.56
N ARG A 113 43.72 14.26 3.52
CA ARG A 113 43.74 12.81 3.25
C ARG A 113 42.41 12.26 2.76
N PHE A 114 41.30 12.69 3.36
CA PHE A 114 39.96 12.11 3.14
C PHE A 114 39.02 12.99 2.29
N CYS A 115 39.41 14.23 1.97
CA CYS A 115 38.78 15.09 0.97
C CYS A 115 39.82 15.65 -0.04
N PRO A 116 40.53 14.78 -0.80
CA PRO A 116 41.46 15.23 -1.83
C PRO A 116 40.69 15.90 -2.99
N LYS A 117 41.33 16.85 -3.71
CA LYS A 117 40.69 17.59 -4.82
C LYS A 117 40.29 16.69 -6.00
N GLU A 118 40.96 15.56 -6.14
CA GLU A 118 40.65 14.51 -7.10
C GLU A 118 39.27 13.90 -6.84
N LEU A 119 38.86 13.82 -5.58
CA LEU A 119 37.53 13.36 -5.17
C LEU A 119 36.44 14.42 -5.44
N GLU A 120 36.75 15.70 -5.26
CA GLU A 120 35.87 16.81 -5.69
C GLU A 120 35.64 16.76 -7.22
N ARG A 121 36.70 16.56 -8.02
CA ARG A 121 36.59 16.38 -9.48
C ARG A 121 35.76 15.15 -9.86
N MET A 122 35.86 14.07 -9.10
CA MET A 122 35.03 12.87 -9.30
C MET A 122 33.55 13.19 -9.06
N TYR A 123 33.21 13.83 -7.94
CA TYR A 123 31.84 14.24 -7.64
C TYR A 123 31.28 15.26 -8.63
N TYR A 124 32.11 16.17 -9.16
CA TYR A 124 31.70 17.07 -10.25
C TYR A 124 31.34 16.30 -11.53
N SER A 125 32.14 15.29 -11.89
CA SER A 125 31.84 14.42 -13.03
C SER A 125 30.57 13.60 -12.82
N GLU A 126 30.36 13.08 -11.61
CA GLU A 126 29.14 12.35 -11.23
C GLU A 126 27.91 13.27 -11.29
N LEU A 127 27.99 14.48 -10.72
CA LEU A 127 26.94 15.50 -10.73
C LEU A 127 26.53 15.90 -12.16
N PHE A 128 27.51 16.15 -13.04
CA PHE A 128 27.27 16.53 -14.43
C PHE A 128 26.58 15.41 -15.23
N GLN A 129 26.98 14.17 -14.98
CA GLN A 129 26.41 12.97 -15.63
C GLN A 129 25.07 12.54 -15.00
N ARG A 130 24.76 12.98 -13.78
CA ARG A 130 23.54 12.57 -13.08
C ARG A 130 22.28 12.99 -13.84
N LYS A 131 21.42 12.01 -14.10
CA LYS A 131 20.07 12.15 -14.64
C LYS A 131 19.11 11.41 -13.71
N GLN A 132 17.86 11.85 -13.64
CA GLN A 132 16.79 11.12 -12.97
C GLN A 132 16.57 9.80 -13.72
N ILE A 133 16.71 8.67 -13.03
CA ILE A 133 16.53 7.36 -13.66
C ILE A 133 15.03 7.00 -13.75
N SER A 134 14.67 6.05 -14.61
CA SER A 134 13.27 5.64 -14.73
C SER A 134 12.77 5.04 -13.42
N GLY A 135 11.64 5.56 -12.90
CA GLY A 135 11.04 5.14 -11.64
C GLY A 135 11.66 5.73 -10.37
N GLU A 136 12.76 6.50 -10.47
CA GLU A 136 13.28 7.27 -9.34
C GLU A 136 12.39 8.49 -9.07
N SER A 137 12.06 8.73 -7.80
CA SER A 137 11.24 9.87 -7.44
C SER A 137 12.01 11.18 -7.60
N VAL A 138 11.28 12.27 -7.87
CA VAL A 138 11.82 13.65 -7.90
C VAL A 138 12.52 14.00 -6.57
N GLU A 139 12.08 13.39 -5.47
CA GLU A 139 12.62 13.59 -4.13
C GLU A 139 13.96 12.90 -3.91
N ASP A 140 14.09 11.64 -4.30
CA ASP A 140 15.36 10.91 -4.27
C ASP A 140 16.39 11.56 -5.20
N TYR A 141 15.97 11.92 -6.42
CA TYR A 141 16.79 12.61 -7.40
C TYR A 141 17.25 13.99 -6.89
N GLY A 142 16.35 14.81 -6.37
CA GLY A 142 16.67 16.13 -5.83
C GLY A 142 17.64 16.05 -4.64
N ASN A 143 17.42 15.11 -3.72
CA ASN A 143 18.33 14.84 -2.61
C ASN A 143 19.72 14.38 -3.08
N ALA A 144 19.79 13.54 -4.12
CA ALA A 144 21.05 13.11 -4.72
C ALA A 144 21.82 14.29 -5.34
N ILE A 145 21.13 15.16 -6.11
CA ILE A 145 21.73 16.36 -6.69
C ILE A 145 22.26 17.30 -5.60
N LEU A 146 21.46 17.61 -4.56
CA LEU A 146 21.92 18.45 -3.44
C LEU A 146 23.10 17.86 -2.68
N LYS A 147 23.20 16.53 -2.59
CA LYS A 147 24.33 15.84 -1.95
C LYS A 147 25.58 15.88 -2.82
N LEU A 148 25.45 15.62 -4.13
CA LEU A 148 26.56 15.67 -5.07
C LEU A 148 27.09 17.09 -5.26
N ALA A 149 26.22 18.09 -5.44
CA ALA A 149 26.61 19.49 -5.53
C ALA A 149 27.39 19.98 -4.30
N ARG A 150 27.02 19.54 -3.09
CA ARG A 150 27.76 19.89 -1.85
C ARG A 150 29.18 19.30 -1.80
N ARG A 151 29.40 18.16 -2.48
CA ARG A 151 30.67 17.43 -2.51
C ARG A 151 31.55 17.82 -3.70
N ALA A 152 30.93 18.26 -4.79
CA ALA A 152 31.57 18.70 -6.03
C ALA A 152 32.07 20.16 -5.98
N HIS A 153 31.57 20.96 -5.04
CA HIS A 153 31.86 22.37 -4.91
C HIS A 153 32.15 22.74 -3.44
N GLY A 154 33.32 22.31 -2.95
CA GLY A 154 33.75 22.51 -1.58
C GLY A 154 34.21 23.93 -1.30
N GLY A 155 33.33 24.77 -0.74
CA GLY A 155 33.69 26.11 -0.24
C GLY A 155 33.17 27.30 -1.05
N VAL A 156 32.24 27.10 -1.99
CA VAL A 156 31.42 28.19 -2.55
C VAL A 156 30.37 28.68 -1.56
N SER A 157 29.78 29.85 -1.83
CA SER A 157 28.66 30.39 -1.05
C SER A 157 27.40 29.52 -1.16
N LEU A 158 26.46 29.70 -0.22
CA LEU A 158 25.17 29.00 -0.26
C LEU A 158 24.35 29.36 -1.51
N ASP A 159 24.41 30.61 -1.96
CA ASP A 159 23.67 31.07 -3.14
C ASP A 159 24.21 30.44 -4.43
N GLU A 160 25.53 30.34 -4.57
CA GLU A 160 26.16 29.67 -5.72
C GLU A 160 25.92 28.15 -5.67
N HIS A 161 25.86 27.57 -4.46
CA HIS A 161 25.47 26.17 -4.27
C HIS A 161 24.03 25.89 -4.72
N ASP A 162 23.06 26.74 -4.36
CA ASP A 162 21.66 26.63 -4.81
C ASP A 162 21.56 26.79 -6.34
N ARG A 163 22.27 27.77 -6.91
CA ARG A 163 22.33 28.01 -8.35
C ARG A 163 22.85 26.79 -9.12
N LEU A 164 23.99 26.23 -8.71
CA LEU A 164 24.60 25.05 -9.32
C LEU A 164 23.73 23.80 -9.14
N ALA A 165 23.15 23.61 -7.95
CA ALA A 165 22.23 22.51 -7.70
C ALA A 165 20.98 22.61 -8.59
N MET A 166 20.40 23.81 -8.77
CA MET A 166 19.26 24.03 -9.65
C MET A 166 19.61 23.77 -11.12
N GLU A 167 20.77 24.24 -11.58
CA GLU A 167 21.24 24.03 -12.95
C GLU A 167 21.36 22.53 -13.28
N HIS A 168 22.06 21.76 -12.44
CA HIS A 168 22.20 20.31 -12.61
C HIS A 168 20.88 19.56 -12.41
N PHE A 169 20.04 19.96 -11.46
CA PHE A 169 18.71 19.40 -11.26
C PHE A 169 17.90 19.50 -12.55
N LEU A 170 17.76 20.71 -13.12
CA LEU A 170 17.05 20.95 -14.38
C LEU A 170 17.69 20.24 -15.57
N GLN A 171 19.02 20.11 -15.63
CA GLN A 171 19.73 19.44 -16.71
C GLN A 171 19.52 17.91 -16.70
N GLY A 172 19.13 17.32 -15.56
CA GLY A 172 18.92 15.88 -15.43
C GLY A 172 17.52 15.42 -15.04
N LEU A 173 16.62 16.34 -14.70
CA LEU A 173 15.22 16.04 -14.39
C LEU A 173 14.52 15.35 -15.57
N HIS A 174 13.62 14.42 -15.29
CA HIS A 174 12.87 13.70 -16.32
C HIS A 174 12.18 14.66 -17.32
N PRO A 175 12.28 14.46 -18.65
CA PRO A 175 11.85 15.44 -19.65
C PRO A 175 10.40 15.93 -19.49
N SER A 176 9.49 15.04 -19.10
CA SER A 176 8.08 15.38 -18.84
C SER A 176 7.95 16.49 -17.78
N PHE A 177 8.64 16.37 -16.65
CA PHE A 177 8.58 17.35 -15.57
C PHE A 177 9.41 18.60 -15.91
N ARG A 178 10.60 18.41 -16.49
CA ARG A 178 11.52 19.48 -16.89
C ARG A 178 10.83 20.53 -17.77
N ARG A 179 9.96 20.10 -18.70
CA ARG A 179 9.18 20.99 -19.57
C ARG A 179 8.35 21.99 -18.76
N PHE A 180 7.58 21.54 -17.77
CA PHE A 180 6.73 22.39 -16.94
C PHE A 180 7.54 23.26 -15.97
N VAL A 181 8.62 22.73 -15.41
CA VAL A 181 9.50 23.49 -14.54
C VAL A 181 10.13 24.66 -15.31
N MET A 182 10.70 24.43 -16.50
CA MET A 182 11.27 25.50 -17.33
C MET A 182 10.24 26.54 -17.79
N MET A 183 8.99 26.15 -18.06
CA MET A 183 7.91 27.10 -18.39
C MET A 183 7.46 27.96 -17.21
N SER A 184 7.82 27.57 -15.97
CA SER A 184 7.44 28.26 -14.73
C SER A 184 8.54 29.20 -14.21
N ASP A 185 9.68 29.30 -14.90
CA ASP A 185 10.85 30.16 -14.59
C ASP A 185 11.24 30.22 -13.10
N PRO A 186 11.64 29.08 -12.48
CA PRO A 186 11.96 29.00 -11.06
C PRO A 186 13.21 29.80 -10.71
N GLN A 187 13.13 30.59 -9.64
CA GLN A 187 14.23 31.45 -9.17
C GLN A 187 15.09 30.82 -8.06
N SER A 188 14.86 29.55 -7.71
CA SER A 188 15.69 28.77 -6.78
C SER A 188 15.49 27.27 -6.96
N PHE A 189 16.44 26.46 -6.47
CA PHE A 189 16.32 24.99 -6.45
C PHE A 189 14.98 24.55 -5.82
N GLU A 190 14.62 25.13 -4.68
CA GLU A 190 13.40 24.79 -3.95
C GLU A 190 12.12 25.07 -4.76
N GLN A 191 12.10 26.14 -5.56
CA GLN A 191 10.97 26.40 -6.47
C GLN A 191 10.92 25.35 -7.58
N ALA A 192 12.06 25.08 -8.24
CA ALA A 192 12.17 24.07 -9.29
C ALA A 192 11.74 22.68 -8.80
N PHE A 193 12.17 22.31 -7.59
CA PHE A 193 11.84 21.07 -6.90
C PHE A 193 10.34 20.95 -6.63
N ARG A 194 9.70 21.98 -6.05
CA ARG A 194 8.25 21.97 -5.79
C ARG A 194 7.42 21.82 -7.06
N ILE A 195 7.81 22.50 -8.14
CA ILE A 195 7.11 22.38 -9.43
C ILE A 195 7.29 20.96 -10.00
N ALA A 196 8.51 20.43 -10.00
CA ALA A 196 8.77 19.06 -10.43
C ALA A 196 7.97 18.03 -9.61
N LYS A 197 7.90 18.20 -8.29
CA LYS A 197 7.15 17.32 -7.38
C LYS A 197 5.63 17.41 -7.60
N ARG A 198 5.11 18.60 -7.91
CA ARG A 198 3.71 18.78 -8.32
C ARG A 198 3.41 18.01 -9.60
N GLU A 199 4.27 18.09 -10.61
CA GLU A 199 4.05 17.36 -11.87
C GLU A 199 4.22 15.84 -11.75
N GLU A 200 5.11 15.36 -10.88
CA GLU A 200 5.17 13.93 -10.49
C GLU A 200 3.84 13.46 -9.87
N CYS A 201 3.25 14.26 -8.98
CA CYS A 201 1.93 13.98 -8.40
C CYS A 201 0.82 14.04 -9.46
N ASN A 202 0.85 15.01 -10.38
CA ASN A 202 -0.12 15.14 -11.47
C ASN A 202 -0.08 13.92 -12.39
N GLU A 203 1.10 13.50 -12.85
CA GLU A 203 1.27 12.30 -13.70
C GLU A 203 0.76 11.04 -12.96
N ARG A 204 1.02 10.93 -11.66
CA ARG A 204 0.52 9.81 -10.86
C ARG A 204 -1.01 9.81 -10.75
N LEU A 205 -1.64 10.98 -10.70
CA LEU A 205 -3.10 11.12 -10.69
C LEU A 205 -3.70 10.77 -12.06
N THR A 206 -3.16 11.30 -13.16
CA THR A 206 -3.69 10.99 -14.51
C THR A 206 -3.57 9.50 -14.83
N ARG A 207 -2.47 8.84 -14.44
CA ARG A 207 -2.35 7.37 -14.59
C ARG A 207 -3.42 6.60 -13.80
N ILE A 208 -3.84 7.09 -12.63
CA ILE A 208 -4.94 6.46 -11.85
C ILE A 208 -6.27 6.65 -12.57
N GLU A 209 -6.52 7.84 -13.13
CA GLU A 209 -7.71 8.13 -13.92
C GLU A 209 -7.77 7.31 -15.23
N GLU A 210 -6.64 7.13 -15.92
CA GLU A 210 -6.49 6.27 -17.10
C GLU A 210 -6.77 4.80 -16.78
N VAL A 211 -6.24 4.27 -15.67
CA VAL A 211 -6.52 2.89 -15.24
C VAL A 211 -7.99 2.73 -14.83
N SER A 212 -8.55 3.71 -14.11
CA SER A 212 -9.97 3.71 -13.71
C SER A 212 -10.92 3.73 -14.92
N THR A 213 -10.64 4.60 -15.90
CA THR A 213 -11.42 4.68 -17.15
C THR A 213 -11.24 3.46 -18.03
N ALA A 214 -10.03 2.90 -18.14
CA ALA A 214 -9.79 1.63 -18.85
C ALA A 214 -10.56 0.46 -18.21
N CYS A 215 -10.58 0.36 -16.87
CA CYS A 215 -11.41 -0.61 -16.16
C CYS A 215 -12.91 -0.42 -16.44
N ALA A 216 -13.41 0.82 -16.44
CA ALA A 216 -14.80 1.12 -16.76
C ALA A 216 -15.17 0.75 -18.21
N VAL A 217 -14.33 1.07 -19.19
CA VAL A 217 -14.52 0.70 -20.61
C VAL A 217 -14.54 -0.81 -20.78
N ASN A 218 -13.64 -1.54 -20.11
CA ASN A 218 -13.61 -3.00 -20.17
C ASN A 218 -14.87 -3.64 -19.55
N ALA A 219 -15.40 -3.08 -18.46
CA ALA A 219 -16.66 -3.53 -17.86
C ALA A 219 -17.86 -3.32 -18.82
N VAL A 220 -17.99 -2.12 -19.40
CA VAL A 220 -19.05 -1.82 -20.39
C VAL A 220 -18.94 -2.70 -21.63
N SER A 221 -17.72 -3.01 -22.08
CA SER A 221 -17.49 -3.92 -23.21
C SER A 221 -17.91 -5.37 -22.91
N ALA A 222 -17.68 -5.84 -21.67
CA ALA A 222 -18.13 -7.14 -21.22
C ALA A 222 -19.67 -7.24 -21.20
N ASP A 223 -20.35 -6.22 -20.64
CA ASP A 223 -21.81 -6.15 -20.61
C ASP A 223 -22.41 -6.09 -22.04
N ALA A 224 -21.83 -5.29 -22.93
CA ALA A 224 -22.24 -5.25 -24.35
C ALA A 224 -22.10 -6.63 -25.03
N SER A 225 -21.04 -7.38 -24.73
CA SER A 225 -20.87 -8.76 -25.23
C SER A 225 -21.94 -9.72 -24.68
N VAL A 226 -22.35 -9.55 -23.42
CA VAL A 226 -23.43 -10.34 -22.81
C VAL A 226 -24.78 -10.00 -23.43
N ILE A 227 -25.08 -8.71 -23.60
CA ILE A 227 -26.32 -8.23 -24.27
C ILE A 227 -26.42 -8.80 -25.69
N GLN A 228 -25.35 -8.73 -26.49
CA GLN A 228 -25.33 -9.27 -27.85
C GLN A 228 -25.63 -10.78 -27.89
N LYS A 229 -25.08 -11.55 -26.93
CA LYS A 229 -25.34 -12.99 -26.79
C LYS A 229 -26.78 -13.27 -26.35
N LEU A 230 -27.35 -12.46 -25.47
CA LEU A 230 -28.75 -12.57 -25.04
C LEU A 230 -29.70 -12.29 -26.21
N GLU A 231 -29.47 -11.26 -27.01
CA GLU A 231 -30.26 -11.01 -28.23
C GLU A 231 -30.23 -12.19 -29.20
N ASP A 232 -29.06 -12.80 -29.41
CA ASP A 232 -28.92 -13.95 -30.31
C ASP A 232 -29.57 -15.22 -29.76
N VAL A 233 -29.65 -15.37 -28.43
CA VAL A 233 -30.44 -16.43 -27.79
C VAL A 233 -31.94 -16.16 -27.98
N THR A 234 -32.41 -14.92 -27.80
CA THR A 234 -33.81 -14.54 -28.04
C THR A 234 -34.20 -14.79 -29.50
N LYS A 235 -33.38 -14.36 -30.47
CA LYS A 235 -33.59 -14.65 -31.91
C LYS A 235 -33.67 -16.15 -32.20
N LYS A 236 -32.86 -16.98 -31.52
CA LYS A 236 -32.90 -18.44 -31.66
C LYS A 236 -34.17 -19.06 -31.05
N LEU A 237 -34.68 -18.52 -29.94
CA LEU A 237 -35.94 -18.93 -29.34
C LEU A 237 -37.13 -18.62 -30.26
N ASP A 238 -37.22 -17.40 -30.80
CA ASP A 238 -38.20 -17.01 -31.83
C ASP A 238 -38.19 -17.97 -33.04
N MET A 239 -36.99 -18.33 -33.53
CA MET A 239 -36.84 -19.26 -34.65
C MET A 239 -37.28 -20.69 -34.30
N LEU A 240 -37.08 -21.13 -33.04
CA LEU A 240 -37.56 -22.42 -32.54
C LEU A 240 -39.08 -22.45 -32.41
N GLU A 241 -39.68 -21.40 -31.85
CA GLU A 241 -41.13 -21.27 -31.71
C GLU A 241 -41.83 -21.26 -33.08
N ARG A 242 -41.30 -20.49 -34.05
CA ARG A 242 -41.82 -20.49 -35.43
C ARG A 242 -41.72 -21.86 -36.10
N LYS A 243 -40.63 -22.62 -35.87
CA LYS A 243 -40.48 -24.00 -36.37
C LYS A 243 -41.43 -24.98 -35.70
N MET A 244 -41.71 -24.82 -34.41
CA MET A 244 -42.68 -25.64 -33.69
C MET A 244 -44.10 -25.39 -34.19
N ASN A 245 -44.46 -24.12 -34.42
CA ASN A 245 -45.78 -23.74 -34.95
C ASN A 245 -45.97 -24.08 -36.43
N SER A 246 -44.92 -24.09 -37.26
CA SER A 246 -45.04 -24.56 -38.65
C SER A 246 -45.08 -26.09 -38.77
N ALA A 247 -44.47 -26.82 -37.83
CA ALA A 247 -44.55 -28.28 -37.76
C ALA A 247 -45.92 -28.81 -37.31
N SER A 248 -46.78 -27.97 -36.70
CA SER A 248 -48.12 -28.37 -36.23
C SER A 248 -49.25 -28.12 -37.27
N VAL A 249 -48.95 -27.54 -38.44
CA VAL A 249 -49.96 -27.20 -39.46
C VAL A 249 -49.70 -27.93 -40.79
N GLN A 250 -49.94 -29.24 -40.80
CA GLN A 250 -50.21 -30.01 -42.02
C GLN A 250 -51.64 -30.57 -41.97
N SER A 251 -52.61 -29.70 -42.29
CA SER A 251 -54.00 -30.07 -42.54
C SER A 251 -54.29 -29.97 -44.04
N TYR A 252 -54.54 -31.11 -44.70
CA TYR A 252 -54.88 -31.17 -46.12
C TYR A 252 -56.41 -31.06 -46.34
N PRO A 253 -56.89 -30.21 -47.27
CA PRO A 253 -58.27 -30.24 -47.74
C PRO A 253 -58.40 -31.08 -49.03
N GLY A 254 -59.38 -31.99 -49.10
CA GLY A 254 -59.65 -32.82 -50.28
C GLY A 254 -60.98 -33.58 -50.17
N GLN A 255 -61.72 -33.68 -51.28
CA GLN A 255 -63.13 -34.10 -51.30
C GLN A 255 -63.34 -35.63 -51.35
N GLY A 256 -64.56 -36.04 -51.02
CA GLY A 256 -64.96 -37.41 -50.73
C GLY A 256 -64.94 -38.43 -51.87
N SER A 257 -65.00 -39.69 -51.46
CA SER A 257 -65.75 -40.73 -52.17
C SER A 257 -66.17 -41.84 -51.21
N THR A 258 -67.30 -42.48 -51.49
CA THR A 258 -67.90 -43.53 -50.65
C THR A 258 -67.26 -44.89 -50.91
N THR A 259 -66.73 -45.55 -49.88
CA THR A 259 -66.75 -47.01 -49.78
C THR A 259 -66.91 -47.46 -48.32
N GLN A 260 -67.75 -48.47 -48.12
CA GLN A 260 -68.04 -49.07 -46.82
C GLN A 260 -66.87 -49.95 -46.37
N PHE A 261 -66.38 -49.83 -45.14
CA PHE A 261 -65.75 -50.95 -44.40
C PHE A 261 -65.81 -50.72 -42.87
N ALA A 262 -65.68 -51.80 -42.11
CA ALA A 262 -66.16 -51.94 -40.72
C ALA A 262 -65.43 -51.09 -39.65
N PRO A 263 -66.08 -50.80 -38.50
CA PRO A 263 -65.49 -50.00 -37.40
C PRO A 263 -64.42 -50.79 -36.61
N GLY A 264 -63.18 -50.73 -37.10
CA GLY A 264 -61.99 -51.23 -36.39
C GLY A 264 -61.50 -50.25 -35.32
N ASN A 265 -61.87 -50.47 -34.06
CA ASN A 265 -61.55 -49.63 -32.90
C ASN A 265 -60.03 -49.57 -32.59
N PRO A 266 -59.31 -48.44 -32.80
CA PRO A 266 -57.87 -48.35 -32.58
C PRO A 266 -57.53 -48.11 -31.10
N ARG A 267 -57.56 -49.18 -30.29
CA ARG A 267 -57.13 -49.13 -28.88
C ARG A 267 -55.61 -49.05 -28.74
N GLY A 268 -55.10 -47.86 -28.44
CA GLY A 268 -53.88 -47.64 -27.65
C GLY A 268 -52.55 -47.76 -28.40
N SER A 269 -51.93 -46.62 -28.69
CA SER A 269 -50.50 -46.52 -28.95
C SER A 269 -49.72 -46.95 -27.70
N GLY A 270 -49.03 -48.09 -27.79
CA GLY A 270 -48.25 -48.62 -26.68
C GLY A 270 -46.94 -47.87 -26.49
N LEU A 271 -46.52 -47.63 -25.23
CA LEU A 271 -45.17 -47.15 -24.93
C LEU A 271 -44.14 -48.18 -25.46
N ARG A 272 -43.08 -47.67 -26.10
CA ARG A 272 -41.96 -48.45 -26.63
C ARG A 272 -40.65 -47.75 -26.29
N THR A 273 -39.57 -48.51 -26.18
CA THR A 273 -38.20 -47.96 -26.13
C THR A 273 -37.77 -47.46 -27.51
N GLU A 274 -36.65 -46.74 -27.60
CA GLU A 274 -36.05 -46.33 -28.88
C GLU A 274 -35.74 -47.54 -29.79
N ASP A 275 -35.26 -48.66 -29.22
CA ASP A 275 -35.12 -49.97 -29.93
C ASP A 275 -36.45 -50.61 -30.41
N GLY A 276 -37.60 -49.95 -30.26
CA GLY A 276 -38.91 -50.48 -30.64
C GLY A 276 -39.50 -51.57 -29.73
N LYS A 277 -38.81 -51.99 -28.67
CA LYS A 277 -39.29 -53.02 -27.72
C LYS A 277 -40.51 -52.51 -26.94
N PRO A 278 -41.60 -53.29 -26.77
CA PRO A 278 -42.79 -52.86 -26.06
C PRO A 278 -42.55 -52.69 -24.57
N ILE A 279 -43.11 -51.62 -23.98
CA ILE A 279 -43.11 -51.36 -22.54
C ILE A 279 -44.51 -51.64 -21.99
N CYS A 280 -44.58 -52.38 -20.89
CA CYS A 280 -45.84 -52.77 -20.29
C CYS A 280 -46.43 -51.63 -19.43
N HIS A 281 -47.52 -50.98 -19.87
CA HIS A 281 -48.24 -49.94 -19.09
C HIS A 281 -48.78 -50.37 -17.71
N TYR A 282 -48.62 -51.63 -17.30
CA TYR A 282 -49.04 -52.10 -15.99
C TYR A 282 -47.87 -52.26 -15.00
N CYS A 283 -46.72 -52.79 -15.45
CA CYS A 283 -45.55 -53.01 -14.61
C CYS A 283 -44.30 -52.22 -15.02
N HIS A 284 -44.43 -51.41 -16.08
CA HIS A 284 -43.38 -50.57 -16.70
C HIS A 284 -42.10 -51.31 -17.15
N LYS A 285 -42.11 -52.65 -17.18
CA LYS A 285 -41.01 -53.46 -17.72
C LYS A 285 -41.06 -53.56 -19.25
N ILE A 286 -39.88 -53.60 -19.85
CA ILE A 286 -39.66 -53.74 -21.30
C ILE A 286 -39.83 -55.22 -21.71
N GLY A 287 -40.23 -55.46 -22.97
CA GLY A 287 -40.32 -56.78 -23.60
C GLY A 287 -41.73 -57.35 -23.75
N HIS A 288 -42.76 -56.73 -23.17
CA HIS A 288 -44.14 -57.19 -23.31
C HIS A 288 -45.16 -56.05 -23.15
N ILE A 289 -46.41 -56.26 -23.61
CA ILE A 289 -47.53 -55.33 -23.41
C ILE A 289 -48.43 -55.76 -22.24
N ALA A 290 -49.24 -54.83 -21.72
CA ALA A 290 -50.09 -55.07 -20.55
C ALA A 290 -51.10 -56.23 -20.65
N ARG A 291 -51.42 -56.70 -21.87
CA ARG A 291 -52.24 -57.90 -22.13
C ARG A 291 -51.52 -59.21 -21.78
N TYR A 292 -50.20 -59.24 -21.90
CA TYR A 292 -49.35 -60.42 -21.67
C TYR A 292 -48.39 -60.19 -20.50
N CYS A 293 -48.84 -59.45 -19.47
CA CYS A 293 -48.02 -59.13 -18.32
C CYS A 293 -47.95 -60.30 -17.33
N PRO A 294 -46.75 -60.85 -17.02
CA PRO A 294 -46.62 -61.94 -16.04
C PRO A 294 -47.17 -61.57 -14.67
N ALA A 295 -47.02 -60.31 -14.25
CA ALA A 295 -47.56 -59.80 -12.99
C ALA A 295 -49.10 -59.82 -12.93
N LYS A 296 -49.81 -59.74 -14.07
CA LYS A 296 -51.26 -59.93 -14.12
C LYS A 296 -51.67 -61.41 -14.07
N GLN A 297 -50.87 -62.29 -14.67
CA GLN A 297 -51.15 -63.72 -14.71
C GLN A 297 -50.99 -64.39 -13.33
N GLY A 298 -50.00 -63.98 -12.54
CA GLY A 298 -49.83 -64.45 -11.15
C GLY A 298 -51.04 -64.12 -10.25
N ILE A 299 -51.60 -62.91 -10.38
CA ILE A 299 -52.77 -62.48 -9.60
C ILE A 299 -54.04 -63.26 -10.01
N GLN A 300 -54.20 -63.60 -11.29
CA GLN A 300 -55.35 -64.39 -11.76
C GLN A 300 -55.30 -65.88 -11.35
N GLN A 301 -54.12 -66.44 -11.04
CA GLN A 301 -54.02 -67.78 -10.46
C GLN A 301 -54.41 -67.80 -8.98
N GLN A 302 -54.06 -66.78 -8.19
CA GLN A 302 -54.51 -66.68 -6.79
C GLN A 302 -56.02 -66.45 -6.64
N GLN A 303 -56.68 -65.82 -7.62
CA GLN A 303 -58.14 -65.61 -7.60
C GLN A 303 -58.96 -66.72 -8.28
N ARG A 304 -58.33 -67.79 -8.78
CA ARG A 304 -59.00 -68.99 -9.31
C ARG A 304 -58.72 -70.28 -8.52
N GLY A 305 -57.95 -70.20 -7.42
CA GLY A 305 -57.66 -71.33 -6.52
C GLY A 305 -58.47 -71.37 -5.22
N GLY A 306 -59.44 -70.47 -5.03
CA GLY A 306 -60.16 -70.29 -3.76
C GLY A 306 -61.43 -71.14 -3.59
N GLY A 307 -61.43 -72.42 -3.99
CA GLY A 307 -62.63 -73.26 -3.91
C GLY A 307 -62.35 -74.77 -3.87
N ARG A 308 -62.73 -75.39 -2.73
CA ARG A 308 -62.49 -76.78 -2.25
C ARG A 308 -61.28 -76.90 -1.32
N THR A 309 -61.44 -76.86 0.01
CA THR A 309 -61.99 -77.89 0.93
C THR A 309 -61.12 -79.13 1.15
N GLY A 310 -60.34 -79.11 2.25
CA GLY A 310 -60.35 -80.17 3.26
C GLY A 310 -59.41 -81.38 3.13
N LEU A 311 -59.07 -81.94 4.31
CA LEU A 311 -58.59 -83.31 4.59
C LEU A 311 -57.20 -83.64 4.00
N ASN A 312 -56.12 -83.79 4.76
CA ASN A 312 -55.92 -84.27 6.15
C ASN A 312 -54.72 -83.57 6.81
#